data_AF-A0A2N3KYE0-F1
#
_entry.id   AF-A0A2N3KYE0-F1
#
_cell.length_a   1.000
_cell.length_b   1.000
_cell.length_c   1.000
_cell.angle_alpha   90.00
_cell.angle_beta   90.00
_cell.angle_gamma   90.00
#
_symmetry.space_group_name_H-M   'P 1'
#
loop_
_entity.id
_entity.type
_entity.pdbx_description
1 polymer ?
#
loop_
_entity_poly.entity_id
_entity_poly.type
_entity_poly.pdbx_seq_one_letter_code
_entity_poly.pdbx_strand_id
1 'polypeptide(L)'
;MKPEIEDWILSTTGKTLNETPPKRVEFWTVVEGLWSLNEVFRPHIEAIRTIKYRARSEGAADDAILAFVNFGPAAWTDIPQGAWRVLLERHMQMIVVASANQAAGETTVIPSSLRDDQLTSYLMLFWLLRMKLPFPAKDRSDFELPASMPDLPLRQH
;
A
#
# COMPACT_ATOMS: atom_id res chain seq x y z
N MET A 1 -6.10 -4.37 16.94
CA MET A 1 -5.61 -4.19 15.55
C MET A 1 -4.13 -3.76 15.66
N LYS A 2 -3.43 -3.39 14.59
CA LYS A 2 -2.13 -2.69 14.74
C LYS A 2 -2.44 -1.29 15.33
N PRO A 3 -1.76 -0.82 16.40
CA PRO A 3 -2.08 0.45 17.08
C PRO A 3 -2.17 1.64 16.13
N GLU A 4 -1.31 1.66 15.11
CA GLU A 4 -1.20 2.73 14.12
C GLU A 4 -2.49 2.96 13.33
N ILE A 5 -3.30 1.90 13.13
CA ILE A 5 -4.59 2.01 12.43
C ILE A 5 -5.66 2.59 13.35
N GLU A 6 -5.69 2.16 14.61
CA GLU A 6 -6.66 2.65 15.59
C GLU A 6 -6.40 4.12 15.93
N ASP A 7 -5.12 4.48 16.10
CA ASP A 7 -4.68 5.86 16.35
C ASP A 7 -4.98 6.77 15.16
N TRP A 8 -4.73 6.28 13.93
CA TRP A 8 -5.05 7.04 12.73
C TRP A 8 -6.56 7.25 12.55
N ILE A 9 -7.39 6.21 12.78
CA ILE A 9 -8.85 6.34 12.72
C ILE A 9 -9.33 7.37 13.76
N LEU A 10 -8.83 7.29 14.99
CA LEU A 10 -9.22 8.21 16.05
C LEU A 10 -8.85 9.65 15.70
N SER A 11 -7.61 9.90 15.27
CA SER A 11 -7.15 11.25 14.92
C SER A 11 -7.88 11.85 13.72
N THR A 12 -8.29 11.00 12.77
CA THR A 12 -8.82 11.42 11.46
C THR A 12 -10.35 11.49 11.43
N THR A 13 -11.03 10.70 12.27
CA THR A 13 -12.50 10.65 12.34
C THR A 13 -13.08 11.20 13.65
N GLY A 14 -12.25 11.39 14.69
CA GLY A 14 -12.68 11.77 16.04
C GLY A 14 -13.43 10.67 16.78
N LYS A 15 -13.47 9.45 16.24
CA LYS A 15 -14.14 8.27 16.82
C LYS A 15 -13.19 7.09 16.86
N THR A 16 -13.30 6.28 17.89
CA THR A 16 -12.59 4.99 17.93
C THR A 16 -13.20 4.01 16.94
N LEU A 17 -12.45 2.94 16.63
CA LEU A 17 -12.96 1.84 15.82
C LEU A 17 -14.22 1.19 16.44
N ASN A 18 -14.27 1.07 17.76
CA ASN A 18 -15.40 0.48 18.49
C ASN A 18 -16.68 1.33 18.41
N GLU A 19 -16.53 2.65 18.25
CA GLU A 19 -17.65 3.60 18.11
C GLU A 19 -18.13 3.74 16.67
N THR A 20 -17.44 3.08 15.73
CA THR A 20 -17.75 3.20 14.31
C THR A 20 -18.31 1.87 13.79
N PRO A 21 -19.59 1.82 13.39
CA PRO A 21 -20.14 0.59 12.85
C PRO A 21 -19.42 0.22 11.53
N PRO A 22 -19.17 -1.07 11.29
CA PRO A 22 -18.59 -1.53 10.04
C PRO A 22 -19.57 -1.32 8.88
N LYS A 23 -19.05 -0.87 7.74
CA LYS A 23 -19.75 -0.80 6.46
C LYS A 23 -19.06 -1.72 5.47
N ARG A 24 -19.86 -2.50 4.74
CA ARG A 24 -19.37 -3.30 3.60
C ARG A 24 -19.20 -2.38 2.39
N VAL A 25 -18.09 -2.54 1.69
CA VAL A 25 -17.83 -1.86 0.42
C VAL A 25 -17.58 -2.89 -0.66
N GLU A 26 -18.10 -2.57 -1.83
CA GLU A 26 -17.97 -3.38 -3.03
C GLU A 26 -16.55 -3.28 -3.59
N PHE A 27 -16.20 -4.26 -4.43
CA PHE A 27 -14.93 -4.33 -5.13
C PHE A 27 -14.53 -3.00 -5.78
N TRP A 28 -15.44 -2.37 -6.53
CA TRP A 28 -15.13 -1.14 -7.26
C TRP A 28 -14.73 0.00 -6.35
N THR A 29 -15.34 0.14 -5.16
CA THR A 29 -14.94 1.14 -4.17
C THR A 29 -13.51 0.91 -3.68
N VAL A 30 -13.11 -0.36 -3.48
CA VAL A 30 -11.74 -0.70 -3.09
C VAL A 30 -10.76 -0.37 -4.21
N VAL A 31 -11.11 -0.72 -5.46
CA VAL A 31 -10.26 -0.44 -6.63
C VAL A 31 -10.12 1.07 -6.86
N GLU A 32 -11.20 1.83 -6.77
CA GLU A 32 -11.20 3.30 -6.89
C GLU A 32 -10.33 3.94 -5.81
N GLY A 33 -10.48 3.49 -4.55
CA GLY A 33 -9.66 3.98 -3.44
C GLY A 33 -8.17 3.71 -3.62
N LEU A 34 -7.79 2.62 -4.28
CA LEU A 34 -6.39 2.30 -4.60
C LEU A 34 -5.92 2.86 -5.94
N TRP A 35 -6.83 3.32 -6.81
CA TRP A 35 -6.48 3.81 -8.14
C TRP A 35 -5.55 5.02 -8.09
N SER A 36 -5.72 5.88 -7.09
CA SER A 36 -4.83 7.04 -6.86
C SER A 36 -3.36 6.66 -6.73
N LEU A 37 -3.05 5.47 -6.22
CA LEU A 37 -1.68 4.96 -6.14
C LEU A 37 -1.09 4.65 -7.53
N ASN A 38 -1.92 4.33 -8.53
CA ASN A 38 -1.42 4.14 -9.89
C ASN A 38 -0.77 5.42 -10.44
N GLU A 39 -1.30 6.60 -10.10
CA GLU A 39 -0.70 7.88 -10.50
C GLU A 39 0.67 8.10 -9.84
N VAL A 40 0.85 7.60 -8.62
CA VAL A 40 2.13 7.67 -7.90
C VAL A 40 3.16 6.70 -8.48
N PHE A 41 2.74 5.48 -8.85
CA PHE A 41 3.64 4.48 -9.43
C PHE A 41 3.96 4.74 -10.90
N ARG A 42 3.03 5.29 -11.69
CA ARG A 42 3.16 5.47 -13.15
C ARG A 42 4.48 6.09 -13.59
N PRO A 43 4.96 7.22 -13.03
CA PRO A 43 6.23 7.83 -13.49
C PRO A 43 7.46 6.96 -13.19
N HIS A 44 7.34 5.99 -12.28
CA HIS A 44 8.44 5.18 -11.79
C HIS A 44 8.37 3.71 -12.26
N ILE A 45 7.29 3.30 -12.93
CA ILE A 45 6.93 1.90 -13.11
C ILE A 45 8.02 1.07 -13.79
N GLU A 46 8.66 1.60 -14.82
CA GLU A 46 9.73 0.91 -15.55
C GLU A 46 10.96 0.70 -14.67
N ALA A 47 11.38 1.73 -13.93
CA ALA A 47 12.50 1.64 -13.01
C ALA A 47 12.19 0.66 -11.86
N ILE A 48 10.99 0.70 -11.28
CA ILE A 48 10.59 -0.20 -10.20
C ILE A 48 10.64 -1.67 -10.64
N ARG A 49 10.23 -1.97 -11.88
CA ARG A 49 10.20 -3.34 -12.40
C ARG A 49 11.58 -3.96 -12.58
N THR A 50 12.61 -3.15 -12.76
CA THR A 50 14.01 -3.62 -12.80
C THR A 50 14.59 -3.97 -11.44
N ILE A 51 13.89 -3.68 -10.34
CA ILE A 51 14.37 -3.95 -8.98
C ILE A 51 13.86 -5.31 -8.50
N LYS A 52 14.78 -6.14 -8.01
CA LYS A 52 14.42 -7.44 -7.40
C LYS A 52 13.68 -7.23 -6.07
N TYR A 53 12.61 -7.98 -5.86
CA TYR A 53 11.92 -8.00 -4.56
C TYR A 53 12.86 -8.54 -3.47
N ARG A 54 12.90 -7.86 -2.32
CA ARG A 54 13.68 -8.29 -1.15
C ARG A 54 12.88 -8.09 0.13
N ALA A 55 12.70 -9.16 0.90
CA ALA A 55 11.98 -9.11 2.18
C ALA A 55 12.57 -8.10 3.17
N ARG A 56 13.90 -7.87 3.13
CA ARG A 56 14.57 -6.87 3.98
C ARG A 56 14.10 -5.43 3.75
N SER A 57 13.50 -5.14 2.59
CA SER A 57 12.98 -3.83 2.23
C SER A 57 11.52 -3.63 2.68
N GLU A 58 10.88 -4.65 3.27
CA GLU A 58 9.49 -4.56 3.74
C GLU A 58 9.32 -3.53 4.87
N GLY A 59 10.29 -3.41 5.79
CA GLY A 59 10.26 -2.40 6.84
C GLY A 59 10.27 -0.97 6.28
N ALA A 60 11.12 -0.70 5.29
CA ALA A 60 11.14 0.60 4.62
C ALA A 60 9.84 0.91 3.84
N ALA A 61 9.16 -0.13 3.32
CA ALA A 61 7.85 0.03 2.71
C ALA A 61 6.76 0.34 3.74
N ASP A 62 6.82 -0.29 4.92
CA ASP A 62 5.93 0.02 6.04
C ASP A 62 6.09 1.48 6.49
N ASP A 63 7.34 1.94 6.66
CA ASP A 63 7.66 3.33 7.00
C ASP A 63 7.14 4.31 5.94
N ALA A 64 7.29 3.95 4.65
CA ALA A 64 6.79 4.76 3.55
C ALA A 64 5.26 4.86 3.56
N ILE A 65 4.52 3.78 3.88
CA ILE A 65 3.05 3.83 4.00
C ILE A 65 2.64 4.78 5.11
N LEU A 66 3.28 4.69 6.27
CA LEU A 66 3.00 5.58 7.40
C LEU A 66 3.30 7.05 7.04
N ALA A 67 4.40 7.31 6.34
CA ALA A 67 4.74 8.66 5.89
C ALA A 67 3.72 9.20 4.87
N PHE A 68 3.28 8.38 3.91
CA PHE A 68 2.26 8.77 2.93
C PHE A 68 0.95 9.16 3.59
N VAL A 69 0.51 8.36 4.57
CA VAL A 69 -0.78 8.58 5.23
C VAL A 69 -0.78 9.87 6.06
N ASN A 70 0.38 10.27 6.60
CA ASN A 70 0.52 11.47 7.42
C ASN A 70 0.87 12.74 6.61
N PHE A 71 1.65 12.61 5.53
CA PHE A 71 2.22 13.76 4.80
C PHE A 71 1.83 13.79 3.30
N GLY A 72 1.04 12.83 2.84
CA GLY A 72 0.59 12.71 1.46
C GLY A 72 1.63 12.14 0.49
N PRO A 73 1.33 12.14 -0.83
CA PRO A 73 2.16 11.50 -1.85
C PRO A 73 3.59 12.03 -1.95
N ALA A 74 3.82 13.29 -1.58
CA ALA A 74 5.15 13.89 -1.58
C ALA A 74 6.14 13.17 -0.65
N ALA A 75 5.64 12.45 0.37
CA ALA A 75 6.45 11.63 1.25
C ALA A 75 7.20 10.49 0.54
N TRP A 76 6.76 10.10 -0.67
CA TRP A 76 7.40 9.04 -1.45
C TRP A 76 8.51 9.53 -2.38
N THR A 77 8.78 10.83 -2.43
CA THR A 77 9.78 11.41 -3.35
C THR A 77 11.16 10.75 -3.22
N ASP A 78 11.60 10.47 -1.99
CA ASP A 78 12.96 9.99 -1.68
C ASP A 78 13.00 8.62 -0.98
N ILE A 79 11.95 7.82 -1.08
CA ILE A 79 11.96 6.50 -0.44
C ILE A 79 12.93 5.53 -1.15
N PRO A 80 13.49 4.55 -0.43
CA PRO A 80 14.43 3.60 -1.02
C PRO A 80 13.83 2.80 -2.20
N GLN A 81 14.67 2.47 -3.18
CA GLN A 81 14.29 1.67 -4.35
C GLN A 81 13.65 0.32 -3.97
N GLY A 82 14.21 -0.36 -2.97
CA GLY A 82 13.62 -1.59 -2.45
C GLY A 82 12.20 -1.40 -1.89
N ALA A 83 11.93 -0.27 -1.22
CA ALA A 83 10.60 0.05 -0.69
C ALA A 83 9.59 0.24 -1.83
N TRP A 84 9.95 0.99 -2.88
CA TRP A 84 9.13 1.12 -4.08
C TRP A 84 8.74 -0.24 -4.69
N ARG A 85 9.70 -1.17 -4.77
CA ARG A 85 9.45 -2.51 -5.32
C ARG A 85 8.47 -3.32 -4.47
N VAL A 86 8.60 -3.26 -3.15
CA VAL A 86 7.67 -3.92 -2.22
C VAL A 86 6.27 -3.30 -2.33
N LEU A 87 6.18 -1.97 -2.35
CA LEU A 87 4.91 -1.25 -2.44
C LEU A 87 4.16 -1.59 -3.73
N LEU A 88 4.86 -1.63 -4.87
CA LEU A 88 4.27 -2.05 -6.14
C LEU A 88 3.76 -3.50 -6.10
N GLU A 89 4.53 -4.42 -5.48
CA GLU A 89 4.11 -5.82 -5.36
C GLU A 89 2.84 -5.96 -4.52
N ARG A 90 2.80 -5.29 -3.36
CA ARG A 90 1.64 -5.30 -2.47
C ARG A 90 0.42 -4.71 -3.17
N HIS A 91 0.58 -3.60 -3.88
CA HIS A 91 -0.50 -2.98 -4.66
C HIS A 91 -1.06 -3.93 -5.73
N MET A 92 -0.19 -4.52 -6.55
CA MET A 92 -0.60 -5.46 -7.61
C MET A 92 -1.30 -6.69 -7.03
N GLN A 93 -0.73 -7.31 -5.99
CA GLN A 93 -1.34 -8.48 -5.37
C GLN A 93 -2.64 -8.13 -4.64
N MET A 94 -2.76 -6.89 -4.12
CA MET A 94 -3.99 -6.45 -3.47
C MET A 94 -5.15 -6.36 -4.47
N ILE A 95 -4.92 -5.83 -5.68
CA ILE A 95 -5.93 -5.82 -6.74
C ILE A 95 -6.40 -7.25 -7.06
N VAL A 96 -5.47 -8.22 -7.09
CA VAL A 96 -5.80 -9.64 -7.29
C VAL A 96 -6.66 -10.18 -6.14
N VAL A 97 -6.31 -9.87 -4.89
CA VAL A 97 -7.10 -10.29 -3.71
C VAL A 97 -8.49 -9.67 -3.72
N ALA A 98 -8.63 -8.37 -4.00
CA ALA A 98 -9.93 -7.72 -4.12
C ALA A 98 -10.79 -8.42 -5.19
N SER A 99 -10.21 -8.75 -6.33
CA SER A 99 -10.91 -9.44 -7.42
C SER A 99 -11.35 -10.85 -7.02
N ALA A 100 -10.49 -11.59 -6.31
CA ALA A 100 -10.80 -12.93 -5.82
C ALA A 100 -11.90 -12.92 -4.75
N ASN A 101 -11.87 -11.96 -3.82
CA ASN A 101 -12.91 -11.78 -2.81
C ASN A 101 -14.26 -11.49 -3.47
N GLN A 102 -14.30 -10.61 -4.48
CA GLN A 102 -15.51 -10.35 -5.24
C GLN A 102 -16.07 -11.62 -5.88
N ALA A 103 -15.22 -12.41 -6.53
CA ALA A 103 -15.63 -13.67 -7.16
C ALA A 103 -16.17 -14.70 -6.14
N ALA A 104 -15.68 -14.64 -4.91
CA ALA A 104 -16.15 -15.47 -3.79
C ALA A 104 -17.41 -14.91 -3.09
N GLY A 105 -17.90 -13.72 -3.46
CA GLY A 105 -19.01 -13.05 -2.77
C GLY A 105 -18.62 -12.39 -1.44
N GLU A 106 -17.32 -12.21 -1.20
CA GLU A 106 -16.75 -11.57 -0.01
C GLU A 106 -16.59 -10.06 -0.23
N THR A 107 -16.97 -9.26 0.77
CA THR A 107 -16.88 -7.79 0.72
C THR A 107 -15.82 -7.26 1.68
N THR A 108 -15.16 -6.17 1.31
CA THR A 108 -14.26 -5.48 2.26
C THR A 108 -15.09 -4.73 3.29
N VAL A 109 -14.65 -4.75 4.54
CA VAL A 109 -15.32 -4.06 5.65
C VAL A 109 -14.47 -2.87 6.09
N ILE A 110 -15.06 -1.68 6.12
CA ILE A 110 -14.41 -0.43 6.52
C ILE A 110 -15.24 0.29 7.61
N PRO A 111 -14.64 1.18 8.42
CA PRO A 111 -15.38 2.04 9.32
C PRO A 111 -16.34 2.97 8.55
N SER A 112 -17.62 3.00 8.92
CA SER A 112 -18.64 3.87 8.29
C SER A 112 -18.43 5.37 8.49
N SER A 113 -17.58 5.77 9.44
CA SER A 113 -17.22 7.17 9.69
C SER A 113 -16.19 7.73 8.70
N LEU A 114 -15.59 6.86 7.86
CA LEU A 114 -14.62 7.30 6.86
C LEU A 114 -15.31 8.14 5.79
N ARG A 115 -14.68 9.29 5.50
CA ARG A 115 -14.98 10.11 4.34
C ARG A 115 -14.27 9.55 3.11
N ASP A 116 -14.75 9.94 1.92
CA ASP A 116 -14.20 9.46 0.66
C ASP A 116 -12.71 9.85 0.48
N ASP A 117 -12.30 11.04 0.96
CA ASP A 117 -10.91 11.51 0.95
C ASP A 117 -9.96 10.68 1.85
N GLN A 118 -10.51 9.87 2.74
CA GLN A 118 -9.77 9.05 3.71
C GLN A 118 -9.63 7.60 3.25
N LEU A 119 -10.36 7.18 2.21
CA LEU A 119 -10.45 5.80 1.78
C LEU A 119 -9.09 5.23 1.36
N THR A 120 -8.31 5.97 0.55
CA THR A 120 -6.97 5.53 0.13
C THR A 120 -6.09 5.25 1.34
N SER A 121 -5.97 6.21 2.27
CA SER A 121 -5.14 6.08 3.46
C SER A 121 -5.56 4.90 4.33
N TYR A 122 -6.87 4.71 4.54
CA TYR A 122 -7.38 3.55 5.27
C TYR A 122 -7.03 2.23 4.57
N LEU A 123 -7.22 2.13 3.25
CA LEU A 123 -6.89 0.92 2.49
C LEU A 123 -5.38 0.64 2.52
N MET A 124 -4.53 1.66 2.47
CA MET A 124 -3.07 1.50 2.61
C MET A 124 -2.70 0.93 3.98
N LEU A 125 -3.26 1.49 5.05
CA LEU A 125 -3.01 1.00 6.42
C LEU A 125 -3.58 -0.41 6.65
N PHE A 126 -4.81 -0.66 6.19
CA PHE A 126 -5.49 -1.91 6.46
C PHE A 126 -4.96 -3.06 5.61
N TRP A 127 -4.77 -2.83 4.32
CA TRP A 127 -4.32 -3.85 3.37
C TRP A 127 -2.81 -3.84 3.19
N LEU A 128 -2.21 -2.73 2.75
CA LEU A 128 -0.79 -2.73 2.33
C LEU A 128 0.18 -2.84 3.51
N LEU A 129 -0.06 -2.15 4.62
CA LEU A 129 0.83 -2.19 5.81
C LEU A 129 0.79 -3.54 6.54
N ARG A 130 -0.29 -4.30 6.37
CA ARG A 130 -0.47 -5.62 7.01
C ARG A 130 -0.24 -6.79 6.06
N MET A 131 0.05 -6.51 4.81
CA MET A 131 0.12 -7.52 3.78
C MET A 131 1.34 -8.43 3.98
N LYS A 132 1.09 -9.65 4.45
CA LYS A 132 1.94 -10.77 4.04
C LYS A 132 1.55 -11.11 2.61
N LEU A 133 2.51 -11.09 1.69
CA LEU A 133 2.22 -11.35 0.28
C LEU A 133 1.49 -12.71 0.12
N PRO A 134 0.26 -12.74 -0.42
CA PRO A 134 -0.51 -13.97 -0.63
C PRO A 134 0.12 -14.84 -1.72
N PHE A 135 0.87 -14.26 -2.64
CA PHE A 135 1.58 -14.97 -3.69
C PHE A 135 3.08 -14.64 -3.65
N PRO A 136 3.96 -15.56 -4.09
CA PRO A 136 5.38 -15.25 -4.24
C PRO A 136 5.58 -14.03 -5.13
N ALA A 137 6.44 -13.11 -4.71
CA ALA A 137 6.78 -11.94 -5.51
C ALA A 137 7.34 -12.39 -6.86
N LYS A 138 6.79 -11.86 -7.97
CA LYS A 138 7.30 -12.19 -9.30
C LYS A 138 8.61 -11.47 -9.54
N ASP A 139 9.66 -12.23 -9.86
CA ASP A 139 10.87 -11.63 -10.39
C ASP A 139 10.64 -11.23 -11.83
N ARG A 140 10.83 -9.94 -12.09
CA ARG A 140 10.80 -9.33 -13.42
C ARG A 140 12.02 -8.43 -13.62
N SER A 141 12.98 -8.52 -12.72
CA SER A 141 14.23 -7.80 -12.81
C SER A 141 15.18 -8.58 -13.68
N ASP A 142 15.54 -8.02 -14.83
CA ASP A 142 16.65 -8.53 -15.64
C ASP A 142 18.02 -8.17 -15.01
N PHE A 143 18.03 -7.48 -13.86
CA PHE A 143 19.21 -6.93 -13.21
C PHE A 143 19.21 -7.17 -11.69
N GLU A 144 20.29 -7.76 -11.16
CA GLU A 144 20.49 -7.94 -9.72
C GLU A 144 21.45 -6.89 -9.14
N LEU A 145 20.98 -6.11 -8.16
CA LEU A 145 21.86 -5.24 -7.37
C LEU A 145 22.74 -6.07 -6.43
N PRO A 146 24.05 -5.81 -6.29
CA PRO A 146 24.89 -6.49 -5.28
C PRO A 146 24.33 -6.34 -3.86
N ALA A 147 24.44 -7.38 -3.04
CA ALA A 147 23.86 -7.38 -1.68
C ALA A 147 24.42 -6.27 -0.77
N SER A 148 25.63 -5.80 -1.05
CA SER A 148 26.40 -4.76 -0.36
C SER A 148 26.13 -3.32 -0.84
N MET A 149 25.35 -3.12 -1.91
CA MET A 149 25.05 -1.77 -2.38
C MET A 149 24.00 -1.10 -1.48
N PRO A 150 24.20 0.17 -1.08
CA PRO A 150 23.20 0.94 -0.36
C PRO A 150 21.95 1.12 -1.21
N ASP A 151 20.78 1.03 -0.58
CA ASP A 151 19.47 1.21 -1.23
C ASP A 151 19.26 2.71 -1.48
N LEU A 152 19.60 3.18 -2.68
CA LEU A 152 19.49 4.57 -3.08
C LEU A 152 18.04 4.91 -3.48
N PRO A 153 17.61 6.19 -3.43
CA PRO A 153 16.35 6.62 -4.02
C PRO A 153 16.28 6.29 -5.51
N LEU A 154 15.06 6.20 -6.06
CA LEU A 154 14.88 6.12 -7.52
C LEU A 154 15.41 7.42 -8.14
N ARG A 155 16.53 7.37 -8.85
CA ARG A 155 17.02 8.54 -9.59
C ARG A 155 16.09 8.79 -10.76
N GLN A 156 15.50 9.98 -10.82
CA GLN A 156 14.88 10.48 -12.03
C GLN A 156 16.00 10.77 -13.05
N HIS A 157 15.94 10.14 -14.22
CA HIS A 157 16.76 10.48 -15.37
C HIS A 157 16.03 11.49 -16.24
#